data_AF-A0A5E4LZ66-F1
#
_entry.id   AF-A0A5E4LZ66-F1
#
_cell.length_a   1.000
_cell.length_b   1.000
_cell.length_c   1.000
_cell.angle_alpha   90.00
_cell.angle_beta   90.00
_cell.angle_gamma   90.00
#
_symmetry.space_group_name_H-M   'P 1'
#
loop_
_entity.id
_entity.type
_entity.pdbx_description
1 polymer ?
#
loop_
_entity_poly.entity_id
_entity_poly.type
_entity_poly.pdbx_seq_one_letter_code
_entity_poly.pdbx_strand_id
1 'polypeptide(L)'
;MPLVSLYKTQDRELAKFLNLPNNIISKRSGPRLWEGHLAETELGIGYDEIDSILHCMVEKGLSLEETAKITTLPISDVDRIYQMHIRSEHKRIMPKSCNL
;
A
#
# COMPACT_ATOMS: atom_id res chain seq x y z
N MET A 1 10.63 -7.29 11.32
CA MET A 1 9.23 -6.92 11.60
C MET A 1 8.32 -8.03 11.11
N PRO A 2 7.36 -8.54 11.92
CA PRO A 2 6.59 -9.74 11.58
C PRO A 2 5.47 -9.53 10.55
N LEU A 3 4.88 -8.32 10.50
CA LEU A 3 3.75 -8.00 9.61
C LEU A 3 4.19 -7.36 8.28
N VAL A 4 5.50 -7.25 8.03
CA VAL A 4 6.05 -6.45 6.91
C VAL A 4 5.66 -6.99 5.52
N SER A 5 5.34 -8.27 5.43
CA SER A 5 4.92 -8.93 4.19
C SER A 5 3.41 -8.92 3.98
N LEU A 6 2.64 -8.33 4.90
CA LEU A 6 1.18 -8.27 4.79
C LEU A 6 0.74 -6.93 4.20
N TYR A 7 -0.24 -7.02 3.32
CA TYR A 7 -0.99 -5.86 2.83
C TYR A 7 -1.92 -5.31 3.91
N LYS A 8 -2.36 -4.06 3.77
CA LYS A 8 -3.14 -3.40 4.83
C LYS A 8 -4.50 -4.07 5.05
N THR A 9 -5.10 -4.57 3.98
CA THR A 9 -6.31 -5.41 3.98
C THR A 9 -6.09 -6.72 4.73
N GLN A 10 -4.96 -7.39 4.50
CA GLN A 10 -4.61 -8.64 5.19
C GLN A 10 -4.36 -8.40 6.69
N ASP A 11 -3.71 -7.29 7.05
CA ASP A 11 -3.55 -6.86 8.45
C ASP A 11 -4.91 -6.68 9.14
N ARG A 12 -5.90 -6.08 8.44
CA ARG A 12 -7.26 -5.89 8.97
C ARG A 12 -7.98 -7.23 9.15
N GLU A 13 -7.84 -8.17 8.23
CA GLU A 13 -8.40 -9.52 8.36
C GLU A 13 -7.74 -10.32 9.49
N LEU A 14 -6.41 -10.22 9.64
CA LEU A 14 -5.70 -10.83 10.75
C LEU A 14 -6.18 -10.26 12.10
N ALA A 15 -6.40 -8.95 12.18
CA ALA A 15 -6.94 -8.30 13.38
C ALA A 15 -8.34 -8.82 13.75
N LYS A 16 -9.20 -9.07 12.75
CA LYS A 16 -10.53 -9.70 12.98
C LYS A 16 -10.37 -11.13 13.49
N PHE A 17 -9.49 -11.91 12.87
CA PHE A 17 -9.21 -13.29 13.29
C PHE A 17 -8.74 -13.36 14.75
N LEU A 18 -7.95 -12.38 15.20
CA LEU A 18 -7.50 -12.25 16.58
C LEU A 18 -8.54 -11.65 17.54
N ASN A 19 -9.77 -11.41 17.08
CA ASN A 19 -10.87 -10.79 17.85
C ASN A 19 -10.51 -9.43 18.46
N LEU A 20 -9.76 -8.60 17.74
CA LEU A 20 -9.49 -7.24 18.20
C LEU A 20 -10.78 -6.39 18.21
N PRO A 21 -10.90 -5.41 19.12
CA PRO A 21 -12.04 -4.50 19.15
C PRO A 21 -12.31 -3.82 17.80
N ASN A 22 -13.59 -3.76 17.41
CA ASN A 22 -13.99 -3.18 16.12
C ASN A 22 -13.57 -1.72 15.97
N ASN A 23 -13.54 -0.94 17.06
CA ASN A 23 -13.08 0.45 17.05
C ASN A 23 -11.59 0.60 16.72
N ILE A 24 -10.78 -0.47 16.83
CA ILE A 24 -9.38 -0.50 16.39
C ILE A 24 -9.31 -0.89 14.91
N ILE A 25 -10.06 -1.93 14.51
CA ILE A 25 -10.06 -2.46 13.14
C ILE A 25 -10.60 -1.43 12.14
N SER A 26 -11.73 -0.79 12.46
CA SER A 26 -12.42 0.16 11.59
C SER A 26 -11.84 1.57 11.65
N LYS A 27 -10.85 1.80 12.51
CA LYS A 27 -10.23 3.10 12.67
C LYS A 27 -9.53 3.51 11.39
N ARG A 28 -9.86 4.69 10.85
CA ARG A 28 -9.14 5.23 9.69
C ARG A 28 -7.65 5.32 10.01
N SER A 29 -6.84 4.76 9.12
CA SER A 29 -5.39 4.69 9.25
C SER A 29 -4.77 6.04 8.84
N GLY A 30 -3.72 6.45 9.56
CA GLY A 30 -3.07 7.73 9.33
C GLY A 30 -1.76 7.83 10.13
N PRO A 31 -0.71 8.49 9.59
CA PRO A 31 0.55 8.72 10.29
C PRO A 31 0.42 9.65 11.51
N ARG A 32 -0.66 10.45 11.58
CA ARG A 32 -0.93 11.42 12.65
C ARG A 32 0.20 12.44 12.85
N LEU A 33 0.88 12.83 11.77
CA LEU A 33 1.94 13.84 11.83
C LEU A 33 1.37 15.26 12.06
N TRP A 34 0.10 15.49 11.71
CA TRP A 34 -0.68 16.68 12.03
C TRP A 34 -2.16 16.32 12.28
N GLU A 35 -2.94 17.29 12.76
CA GLU A 35 -4.36 17.09 13.06
C GLU A 35 -5.15 16.72 11.80
N GLY A 36 -5.96 15.66 11.89
CA GLY A 36 -6.75 15.16 10.76
C GLY A 36 -5.94 14.43 9.68
N HIS A 37 -4.65 14.14 9.89
CA HIS A 37 -3.83 13.43 8.91
C HIS A 37 -4.25 11.97 8.71
N LEU A 38 -4.89 11.71 7.57
CA LEU A 38 -5.34 10.39 7.12
C LEU A 38 -4.51 9.91 5.93
N ALA A 39 -4.10 8.64 5.94
CA ALA A 39 -3.27 8.08 4.89
C ALA A 39 -4.01 7.99 3.55
N GLU A 40 -5.24 7.48 3.55
CA GLU A 40 -6.06 7.36 2.32
C GLU A 40 -6.36 8.74 1.70
N THR A 41 -6.46 9.79 2.51
CA THR A 41 -6.63 11.16 2.02
C THR A 41 -5.33 11.72 1.40
N GLU A 42 -4.18 11.48 2.01
CA GLU A 42 -2.88 11.86 1.44
C GLU A 42 -2.58 11.08 0.16
N LEU A 43 -2.92 9.80 0.12
CA LEU A 43 -2.71 8.92 -1.02
C LEU A 43 -3.79 9.09 -2.10
N GLY A 44 -4.93 9.71 -1.79
CA GLY A 44 -6.03 9.96 -2.73
C GLY A 44 -6.77 8.71 -3.22
N ILE A 45 -6.51 7.55 -2.62
CA ILE A 45 -7.07 6.25 -3.02
C ILE A 45 -7.11 5.31 -1.80
N GLY A 46 -8.05 4.36 -1.79
CA GLY A 46 -8.25 3.45 -0.66
C GLY A 46 -7.19 2.35 -0.56
N TYR A 47 -6.99 1.81 0.66
CA TYR A 47 -6.07 0.67 0.83
C TYR A 47 -6.50 -0.57 0.06
N ASP A 48 -7.80 -0.79 -0.11
CA ASP A 48 -8.32 -1.94 -0.85
C ASP A 48 -7.87 -1.91 -2.33
N GLU A 49 -7.84 -0.70 -2.91
CA GLU A 49 -7.39 -0.45 -4.28
C GLU A 49 -5.87 -0.50 -4.40
N ILE A 50 -5.15 0.14 -3.46
CA ILE A 50 -3.68 0.13 -3.42
C ILE A 50 -3.16 -1.29 -3.30
N ASP A 51 -3.68 -2.07 -2.35
CA ASP A 51 -3.25 -3.44 -2.11
C ASP A 51 -3.49 -4.31 -3.35
N SER A 52 -4.63 -4.13 -4.01
CA SER A 52 -4.97 -4.83 -5.27
C SER A 52 -3.99 -4.48 -6.40
N ILE A 53 -3.65 -3.19 -6.56
CA ILE A 53 -2.65 -2.73 -7.53
C ILE A 53 -1.28 -3.34 -7.21
N LEU A 54 -0.80 -3.20 -5.98
CA LEU A 54 0.51 -3.70 -5.56
C LEU A 54 0.61 -5.21 -5.71
N HIS A 55 -0.45 -5.96 -5.39
CA HIS A 55 -0.48 -7.40 -5.58
C HIS A 55 -0.36 -7.79 -7.07
N CYS A 56 -1.05 -7.10 -7.97
CA CYS A 56 -0.95 -7.35 -9.41
C CYS A 56 0.45 -7.02 -9.95
N MET A 57 1.04 -5.91 -9.50
CA MET A 57 2.31 -5.44 -10.04
C MET A 57 3.53 -6.15 -9.45
N VAL A 58 3.56 -6.34 -8.13
CA VAL A 58 4.74 -6.85 -7.41
C VAL A 58 4.74 -8.38 -7.36
N GLU A 59 3.62 -8.99 -7.01
CA GLU A 59 3.53 -10.46 -6.84
C GLU A 59 3.29 -11.16 -8.17
N LYS A 60 2.41 -10.61 -9.02
CA LYS A 60 2.07 -11.22 -10.32
C LYS A 60 2.91 -10.70 -11.49
N GLY A 61 3.66 -9.60 -11.31
CA GLY A 61 4.51 -9.03 -12.36
C GLY A 61 3.75 -8.49 -13.57
N LEU A 62 2.49 -8.07 -13.40
CA LEU A 62 1.62 -7.61 -14.48
C LEU A 62 1.97 -6.19 -14.94
N SER A 63 1.70 -5.90 -16.21
CA SER A 63 1.84 -4.55 -16.76
C SER A 63 0.80 -3.57 -16.18
N LEU A 64 1.02 -2.27 -16.38
CA LEU A 64 0.08 -1.22 -15.97
C LEU A 64 -1.30 -1.41 -16.60
N GLU A 65 -1.35 -1.78 -17.87
CA GLU A 65 -2.60 -1.97 -18.62
C GLU A 65 -3.37 -3.20 -18.16
N GLU A 66 -2.68 -4.32 -17.92
CA GLU A 66 -3.29 -5.55 -17.39
C GLU A 66 -3.81 -5.33 -15.98
N THR A 67 -3.03 -4.65 -15.14
CA THR A 67 -3.42 -4.31 -13.77
C THR A 67 -4.67 -3.45 -13.78
N ALA A 68 -4.72 -2.38 -14.59
CA ALA A 68 -5.90 -1.52 -14.70
C ALA A 68 -7.15 -2.28 -15.16
N LYS A 69 -7.01 -3.22 -16.10
CA LYS A 69 -8.11 -4.08 -16.56
C LYS A 69 -8.62 -5.01 -15.46
N ILE A 70 -7.72 -5.63 -14.69
CA ILE A 70 -8.08 -6.58 -13.64
C ILE A 70 -8.71 -5.88 -12.43
N THR A 71 -8.11 -4.78 -11.99
CA THR A 71 -8.63 -4.02 -10.84
C THR A 71 -9.82 -3.15 -11.20
N THR A 72 -10.12 -2.97 -12.50
CA THR A 72 -11.16 -2.05 -13.00
C THR A 72 -10.92 -0.61 -12.54
N LEU A 73 -9.66 -0.23 -12.37
CA LEU A 73 -9.24 1.10 -11.92
C LEU A 73 -8.71 1.94 -13.09
N PRO A 74 -8.79 3.28 -13.01
CA PRO A 74 -8.18 4.16 -13.99
C PRO A 74 -6.68 3.90 -14.11
N ILE A 75 -6.16 3.86 -15.34
CA ILE A 75 -4.72 3.67 -15.58
C ILE A 75 -3.87 4.77 -14.91
N SER A 76 -4.44 5.96 -14.74
CA SER A 76 -3.80 7.07 -14.03
C SER A 76 -3.52 6.75 -12.56
N ASP A 77 -4.41 6.04 -11.88
CA ASP A 77 -4.20 5.65 -10.49
C ASP A 77 -3.20 4.51 -10.36
N VAL A 78 -3.28 3.54 -11.28
CA VAL A 78 -2.30 2.44 -11.35
C VAL A 78 -0.90 2.98 -11.60
N ASP A 79 -0.72 3.86 -12.59
CA ASP A 79 0.57 4.50 -12.86
C ASP A 79 1.03 5.32 -11.66
N ARG A 80 0.16 6.12 -11.05
CA ARG A 80 0.53 6.92 -9.87
C ARG A 80 1.06 6.06 -8.73
N ILE A 81 0.39 4.96 -8.39
CA ILE A 81 0.85 4.03 -7.35
C ILE A 81 2.16 3.34 -7.75
N TYR A 82 2.31 2.96 -9.01
CA TYR A 82 3.57 2.44 -9.52
C TYR A 82 4.72 3.44 -9.39
N GLN A 83 4.52 4.69 -9.78
CA GLN A 83 5.53 5.75 -9.62
C GLN A 83 5.89 5.96 -8.15
N MET A 84 4.92 5.89 -7.23
CA MET A 84 5.19 5.95 -5.79
C MET A 84 6.04 4.77 -5.32
N HIS A 85 5.76 3.56 -5.81
CA HIS A 85 6.55 2.37 -5.51
C HIS A 85 8.01 2.52 -5.97
N ILE A 86 8.23 2.95 -7.21
CA ILE A 86 9.58 3.15 -7.78
C ILE A 86 10.33 4.27 -7.06
N ARG A 87 9.70 5.44 -6.87
CA ARG A 87 10.33 6.59 -6.19
C ARG A 87 10.75 6.28 -4.76
N SER A 88 10.07 5.36 -4.09
CA SER A 88 10.36 4.95 -2.72
C SER A 88 11.31 3.75 -2.60
N GLU A 89 11.85 3.23 -3.71
CA GLU A 89 12.73 2.06 -3.72
C GLU A 89 13.97 2.22 -2.82
N HIS A 90 14.55 3.42 -2.79
CA HIS A 90 15.68 3.76 -1.93
C HIS A 90 15.40 3.57 -0.42
N LYS A 91 14.13 3.51 0.01
CA LYS A 91 13.74 3.25 1.41
C LYS A 91 13.73 1.75 1.74
N ARG A 92 13.77 0.88 0.73
CA ARG A 92 13.73 -0.58 0.86
C ARG A 92 15.11 -1.24 0.67
N ILE A 93 16.08 -0.48 0.18
CA ILE A 93 17.45 -0.94 -0.07
C ILE A 93 18.39 -0.20 0.88
N MET A 94 19.41 -0.88 1.38
CA MET A 94 20.45 -0.23 2.17
C MET A 94 21.17 0.84 1.34
N PRO A 95 21.60 1.96 1.96
CA PRO A 95 22.39 2.96 1.26
C PRO A 95 23.65 2.33 0.69
N LYS A 96 23.96 2.66 -0.56
CA LYS A 96 25.20 2.21 -1.21
C LYS A 96 26.39 2.81 -0.44
N SER A 97 27.39 1.99 -0.13
CA SER A 97 28.66 2.50 0.36
C SER A 97 29.32 3.34 -0.72
N CYS A 98 29.93 4.46 -0.34
CA CYS A 98 30.88 5.12 -1.23
C CYS A 98 32.12 4.24 -1.32
N ASN A 99 32.30 3.59 -2.47
CA ASN A 99 33.57 2.97 -2.81
C ASN A 99 34.41 4.08 -3.48
N LEU A 100 35.40 4.60 -2.74
CA LEU A 100 36.44 5.48 -3.27
C LEU A 100 37.46 4.68 -4.07
#